data_AF-A0A1Y3TL27-F1
#
_entry.id   AF-A0A1Y3TL27-F1
#
_cell.length_a   1.000
_cell.length_b   1.000
_cell.length_c   1.000
_cell.angle_alpha   90.00
_cell.angle_beta   90.00
_cell.angle_gamma   90.00
#
_symmetry.space_group_name_H-M   'P 1'
#
loop_
_entity.id
_entity.type
_entity.pdbx_description
1 polymer ?
#
loop_
_entity_poly.entity_id
_entity_poly.type
_entity_poly.pdbx_seq_one_letter_code
_entity_poly.pdbx_strand_id
1 'polypeptide(L)'
;MNIVLNKDKKVGQVIYIVEGLVKEFSLLKHIFTKILDYTFIEVKSATKNAYTFKSKKDFNSRICVIKSENSNISSISSYTEYIDSIYKMLMSEYDIDVNNAAIFYIFDRDPQSNKNSGLIKELLIHLSHSRDDNQDYVGNGLLLLSYPCIESYVISCFESDMQVSYTQSHDLKSYLDSNQYHQNRITQESMQNAAWR
;
A
#
# COMPACT_ATOMS: atom_id res chain seq x y z
N MET A 1 15.40 3.61 20.84
CA MET A 1 14.85 2.32 20.37
C MET A 1 15.31 2.14 18.92
N ASN A 2 16.06 1.09 18.60
CA ASN A 2 16.56 0.87 17.23
C ASN A 2 15.54 0.00 16.47
N ILE A 3 14.97 0.53 15.38
CA ILE A 3 14.12 -0.25 14.48
C ILE A 3 15.03 -1.04 13.53
N VAL A 4 14.90 -2.36 13.53
CA VAL A 4 15.67 -3.27 12.68
C VAL A 4 14.74 -3.93 11.69
N LEU A 5 15.06 -3.83 10.40
CA LEU A 5 14.29 -4.47 9.34
C LEU A 5 14.59 -5.97 9.30
N ASN A 6 13.56 -6.80 9.54
CA ASN A 6 13.69 -8.25 9.47
C ASN A 6 13.27 -8.77 8.09
N LYS A 7 14.24 -8.94 7.18
CA LYS A 7 14.00 -9.51 5.83
C LYS A 7 13.70 -11.01 5.83
N ASP A 8 13.95 -11.69 6.96
CA ASP A 8 13.67 -13.12 7.14
C ASP A 8 12.28 -13.37 7.74
N LYS A 9 11.53 -12.31 8.01
CA LYS A 9 10.18 -12.41 8.56
C LYS A 9 9.28 -13.16 7.57
N LYS A 10 8.73 -14.28 8.02
CA LYS A 10 7.66 -14.99 7.34
C LYS A 10 6.36 -14.23 7.56
N VAL A 11 5.88 -13.57 6.51
CA VAL A 11 4.66 -12.76 6.54
C VAL A 11 3.43 -13.51 6.03
N GLY A 12 3.65 -14.67 5.40
CA GLY A 12 2.59 -15.42 4.71
C GLY A 12 2.09 -14.64 3.49
N GLN A 13 0.80 -14.72 3.22
CA GLN A 13 0.21 -14.02 2.10
C GLN A 13 -0.36 -12.67 2.54
N VAL A 14 -0.03 -11.61 1.80
CA VAL A 14 -0.46 -10.23 2.08
C VAL A 14 -0.97 -9.58 0.81
N ILE A 15 -2.09 -8.89 0.89
CA ILE A 15 -2.70 -8.14 -0.21
C ILE A 15 -2.81 -6.67 0.23
N TYR A 16 -2.22 -5.78 -0.55
CA TYR A 16 -2.40 -4.34 -0.43
C TYR A 16 -3.36 -3.86 -1.51
N ILE A 17 -4.43 -3.19 -1.13
CA ILE A 17 -5.33 -2.48 -2.05
C ILE A 17 -5.02 -1.00 -1.92
N VAL A 18 -4.56 -0.36 -3.00
CA VAL A 18 -4.07 1.02 -2.96
C VAL A 18 -4.90 1.93 -3.86
N GLU A 19 -5.20 3.14 -3.39
CA GLU A 19 -5.90 4.22 -4.13
C GLU A 19 -5.12 4.70 -5.39
N GLY A 20 -3.82 4.43 -5.33
CA GLY A 20 -2.76 5.12 -6.03
C GLY A 20 -2.70 5.04 -7.55
N LEU A 21 -2.05 6.05 -8.13
CA LEU A 21 -1.55 6.02 -9.51
C LEU A 21 -0.26 5.19 -9.58
N VAL A 22 0.54 5.36 -10.63
CA VAL A 22 1.82 4.65 -10.85
C VAL A 22 2.81 4.80 -9.67
N LYS A 23 2.65 5.84 -8.83
CA LYS A 23 3.59 6.18 -7.75
C LYS A 23 3.60 5.18 -6.60
N GLU A 24 2.44 4.76 -6.11
CA GLU A 24 2.30 3.82 -4.99
C GLU A 24 2.83 2.45 -5.41
N PHE A 25 2.48 2.03 -6.63
CA PHE A 25 3.00 0.83 -7.26
C PHE A 25 4.52 0.87 -7.43
N SER A 26 5.07 2.01 -7.85
CA SER A 26 6.52 2.19 -8.02
C SER A 26 7.26 2.15 -6.68
N LEU A 27 6.71 2.80 -5.65
CA LEU A 27 7.26 2.77 -4.30
C LEU A 27 7.27 1.36 -3.73
N LEU A 28 6.12 0.68 -3.72
CA LEU A 28 6.02 -0.67 -3.18
C LEU A 28 6.89 -1.65 -3.97
N LYS A 29 6.96 -1.51 -5.30
CA LYS A 29 7.89 -2.29 -6.13
C LYS A 29 9.34 -2.04 -5.74
N HIS A 30 9.74 -0.79 -5.52
CA HIS A 30 11.10 -0.45 -5.08
C HIS A 30 11.40 -1.06 -3.70
N ILE A 31 10.52 -0.86 -2.72
CA ILE A 31 10.67 -1.40 -1.36
C ILE A 31 10.79 -2.93 -1.40
N PHE A 32 9.85 -3.63 -2.03
CA PHE A 32 9.85 -5.09 -2.05
C PHE A 32 11.05 -5.66 -2.82
N THR A 33 11.45 -5.06 -3.94
CA THR A 33 12.52 -5.64 -4.79
C THR A 33 13.93 -5.21 -4.42
N LYS A 34 14.13 -3.94 -4.05
CA LYS A 34 15.47 -3.37 -3.78
C LYS A 34 15.85 -3.40 -2.31
N ILE A 35 14.87 -3.38 -1.41
CA ILE A 35 15.11 -3.29 0.03
C ILE A 35 14.79 -4.63 0.70
N LEU A 36 13.64 -5.24 0.44
CA LEU A 36 13.20 -6.48 1.11
C LEU A 36 13.60 -7.78 0.39
N ASP A 37 14.30 -7.68 -0.74
CA ASP A 37 14.82 -8.82 -1.50
C ASP A 37 13.74 -9.80 -2.03
N TYR A 38 12.55 -9.30 -2.38
CA TYR A 38 11.53 -10.08 -3.07
C TYR A 38 11.78 -10.11 -4.59
N THR A 39 11.33 -11.18 -5.24
CA THR A 39 11.27 -11.30 -6.69
C THR A 39 9.94 -10.74 -7.19
N PHE A 40 10.00 -9.78 -8.11
CA PHE A 40 8.83 -9.21 -8.76
C PHE A 40 8.28 -10.13 -9.84
N ILE A 41 6.96 -10.30 -9.86
CA ILE A 41 6.19 -11.03 -10.85
C ILE A 41 5.10 -10.08 -11.35
N GLU A 42 5.22 -9.64 -12.60
CA GLU A 42 4.20 -8.77 -13.21
C GLU A 42 2.97 -9.61 -13.54
N VAL A 43 1.81 -9.18 -13.05
CA VAL A 43 0.53 -9.78 -13.43
C VAL A 43 0.23 -9.35 -14.85
N LYS A 44 0.10 -10.31 -15.76
CA LYS A 44 -0.20 -10.07 -17.17
C LYS A 44 -1.70 -9.80 -17.37
N SER A 45 -2.18 -8.68 -16.86
CA SER A 45 -3.51 -8.15 -17.20
C SER A 45 -3.37 -7.06 -18.25
N ALA A 46 -4.34 -6.98 -19.18
CA ALA A 46 -4.47 -5.87 -20.11
C ALA A 46 -4.51 -4.49 -19.42
N THR A 47 -4.94 -4.46 -18.15
CA THR A 47 -5.07 -3.24 -17.36
C THR A 47 -3.90 -2.98 -16.39
N LYS A 48 -2.97 -3.94 -16.21
CA LYS A 48 -1.83 -3.83 -15.25
C LYS A 48 -2.23 -3.41 -13.82
N ASN A 49 -3.37 -3.91 -13.34
CA ASN A 49 -3.95 -3.48 -12.08
C ASN A 49 -3.38 -4.16 -10.82
N ALA A 50 -2.44 -5.10 -10.97
CA ALA A 50 -1.86 -5.80 -9.84
C ALA A 50 -0.39 -6.14 -10.05
N TYR A 51 0.38 -6.15 -8.96
CA TYR A 51 1.75 -6.65 -8.88
C TYR A 51 1.81 -7.79 -7.87
N THR A 52 2.59 -8.82 -8.17
CA THR A 52 2.89 -9.87 -7.19
C THR A 52 4.39 -9.93 -6.90
N PHE A 53 4.72 -10.30 -5.67
CA PHE A 53 6.09 -10.41 -5.19
C PHE A 53 6.22 -11.70 -4.40
N LYS A 54 7.32 -12.43 -4.63
CA LYS A 54 7.63 -13.65 -3.91
C LYS A 54 8.92 -13.47 -3.12
N SER A 55 8.90 -13.78 -1.83
CA SER A 55 10.13 -13.76 -1.04
C SER A 55 11.13 -14.76 -1.60
N LYS A 56 12.40 -14.36 -1.71
CA LYS A 56 13.49 -15.26 -2.11
C LYS A 56 13.84 -16.27 -1.02
N LYS A 57 13.42 -16.04 0.22
CA LYS A 57 13.80 -16.83 1.41
C LYS A 57 12.67 -17.71 1.93
N ASP A 58 11.42 -17.33 1.71
CA ASP A 58 10.24 -18.10 2.15
C ASP A 58 9.19 -18.15 1.04
N PHE A 59 8.96 -19.35 0.48
CA PHE A 59 8.07 -19.52 -0.67
C PHE A 59 6.59 -19.20 -0.37
N ASN A 60 6.21 -19.29 0.91
CA ASN A 60 4.88 -18.96 1.42
C ASN A 60 4.68 -17.45 1.61
N SER A 61 5.76 -16.68 1.70
CA SER A 61 5.70 -15.23 1.84
C SER A 61 5.51 -14.59 0.47
N ARG A 62 4.25 -14.22 0.18
CA ARG A 62 3.83 -13.61 -1.09
C ARG A 62 3.08 -12.31 -0.81
N ILE A 63 3.40 -11.29 -1.59
CA ILE A 63 2.74 -9.98 -1.52
C ILE A 63 2.02 -9.73 -2.83
N CYS A 64 0.78 -9.29 -2.77
CA CYS A 64 0.08 -8.71 -3.91
C CYS A 64 -0.21 -7.24 -3.62
N VAL A 65 -0.08 -6.39 -4.64
CA VAL A 65 -0.49 -4.98 -4.61
C VAL A 65 -1.51 -4.81 -5.72
N ILE A 66 -2.73 -4.41 -5.38
CA ILE A 66 -3.88 -4.24 -6.26
C ILE A 66 -4.25 -2.76 -6.28
N LYS A 67 -4.50 -2.24 -7.47
CA LYS A 67 -4.99 -0.88 -7.66
C LYS A 67 -6.49 -0.87 -7.46
N SER A 68 -7.01 0.06 -6.66
CA SER A 68 -8.45 0.30 -6.60
C SER A 68 -9.00 0.71 -7.98
N GLU A 69 -10.28 0.47 -8.19
CA GLU A 69 -10.95 0.81 -9.46
C GLU A 69 -10.93 2.32 -9.72
N ASN A 70 -11.14 3.12 -8.65
CA ASN A 70 -11.11 4.57 -8.70
C ASN A 70 -10.18 5.13 -7.60
N SER A 71 -9.57 6.28 -7.86
CA SER A 71 -8.72 6.99 -6.89
C SER A 71 -9.54 7.78 -5.86
N ASN A 72 -10.48 7.09 -5.20
CA ASN A 72 -11.31 7.63 -4.14
C ASN A 72 -11.67 6.55 -3.13
N ILE A 73 -11.70 6.87 -1.85
CA ILE A 73 -12.02 5.91 -0.77
C ILE A 73 -13.41 5.28 -0.89
N SER A 74 -14.36 5.93 -1.56
CA SER A 74 -15.68 5.34 -1.91
C SER A 74 -15.61 4.12 -2.82
N SER A 75 -14.48 3.91 -3.51
CA SER A 75 -14.25 2.67 -4.25
C SER A 75 -14.09 1.46 -3.34
N ILE A 76 -13.84 1.66 -2.04
CA ILE A 76 -13.76 0.56 -1.05
C ILE A 76 -15.14 0.07 -0.65
N SER A 77 -16.09 0.99 -0.39
CA SER A 77 -17.45 0.65 0.06
C SER A 77 -18.26 -0.10 -0.99
N SER A 78 -17.88 0.06 -2.25
CA SER A 78 -18.41 -0.73 -3.34
C SER A 78 -17.47 -1.92 -3.48
N TYR A 79 -17.70 -3.03 -2.76
CA TYR A 79 -17.08 -4.29 -3.17
C TYR A 79 -17.60 -4.60 -4.57
N THR A 80 -16.82 -4.22 -5.59
CA THR A 80 -17.21 -4.31 -6.98
C THR A 80 -16.74 -5.64 -7.56
N GLU A 81 -17.44 -6.11 -8.59
CA GLU A 81 -17.04 -7.24 -9.44
C GLU A 81 -15.56 -7.14 -9.87
N TYR A 82 -15.00 -5.92 -9.88
CA TYR A 82 -13.60 -5.64 -10.11
C TYR A 82 -12.65 -6.32 -9.12
N ILE A 83 -12.76 -6.10 -7.80
CA ILE A 83 -11.84 -6.72 -6.83
C ILE A 83 -12.00 -8.24 -6.85
N ASP A 84 -13.24 -8.73 -6.95
CA ASP A 84 -13.54 -10.15 -7.04
C ASP A 84 -12.90 -10.80 -8.29
N SER A 85 -12.93 -10.11 -9.44
CA SER A 85 -12.26 -10.59 -10.66
C SER A 85 -10.74 -10.69 -10.50
N ILE A 86 -10.14 -9.74 -9.79
CA ILE A 86 -8.69 -9.75 -9.49
C ILE A 86 -8.38 -10.88 -8.52
N TYR A 87 -9.18 -11.08 -7.47
CA TYR A 87 -9.01 -12.18 -6.53
C TYR A 87 -9.09 -13.54 -7.23
N LYS A 88 -10.09 -13.74 -8.09
CA LYS A 88 -10.21 -14.96 -8.91
C LYS A 88 -8.97 -15.20 -9.75
N MET A 89 -8.45 -14.16 -10.43
CA MET A 89 -7.22 -14.26 -11.22
C MET A 89 -5.98 -14.54 -10.36
N LEU A 90 -5.85 -13.91 -9.20
CA LEU A 90 -4.74 -14.18 -8.26
C LEU A 90 -4.76 -15.62 -7.75
N MET A 91 -5.93 -16.16 -7.45
CA MET A 91 -6.11 -17.55 -7.04
C MET A 91 -5.81 -18.53 -8.17
N SER A 92 -6.37 -18.30 -9.37
CA SER A 92 -6.29 -19.26 -10.49
C SER A 92 -4.95 -19.25 -11.22
N GLU A 93 -4.32 -18.08 -11.39
CA GLU A 93 -3.11 -17.93 -12.22
C GLU A 93 -1.83 -17.74 -11.40
N TYR A 94 -1.92 -17.24 -10.17
CA TYR A 94 -0.75 -16.87 -9.34
C TYR A 94 -0.67 -17.63 -8.01
N ASP A 95 -1.59 -18.58 -7.76
CA ASP A 95 -1.60 -19.46 -6.58
C ASP A 95 -1.56 -18.65 -5.26
N ILE A 96 -2.27 -17.52 -5.24
CA ILE A 96 -2.48 -16.70 -4.05
C ILE A 96 -3.75 -17.17 -3.35
N ASP A 97 -3.64 -17.58 -2.10
CA ASP A 97 -4.74 -17.91 -1.21
C ASP A 97 -5.28 -16.62 -0.58
N VAL A 98 -6.14 -15.95 -1.35
CA VAL A 98 -6.78 -14.70 -0.96
C VAL A 98 -7.57 -14.84 0.35
N ASN A 99 -8.20 -15.99 0.58
CA ASN A 99 -9.06 -16.23 1.75
C ASN A 99 -8.30 -16.24 3.07
N ASN A 100 -7.01 -16.61 3.04
CA ASN A 100 -6.13 -16.63 4.22
C ASN A 100 -5.10 -15.49 4.22
N ALA A 101 -5.16 -14.59 3.23
CA ALA A 101 -4.23 -13.48 3.11
C ALA A 101 -4.57 -12.35 4.10
N ALA A 102 -3.55 -11.64 4.57
CA ALA A 102 -3.75 -10.38 5.27
C ALA A 102 -4.06 -9.27 4.27
N ILE A 103 -5.23 -8.64 4.38
CA ILE A 103 -5.68 -7.58 3.49
C ILE A 103 -5.49 -6.22 4.17
N PHE A 104 -4.85 -5.30 3.47
CA PHE A 104 -4.64 -3.91 3.90
C PHE A 104 -5.09 -2.95 2.80
N TYR A 105 -5.94 -2.00 3.15
CA TYR A 105 -6.31 -0.89 2.28
C TYR A 105 -5.42 0.30 2.60
N ILE A 106 -4.67 0.82 1.63
CA ILE A 106 -3.81 2.00 1.81
C ILE A 106 -4.37 3.13 0.97
N PHE A 107 -4.94 4.13 1.65
CA PHE A 107 -5.60 5.28 1.04
C PHE A 107 -5.04 6.57 1.64
N ASP A 108 -4.94 7.60 0.82
CA ASP A 108 -4.38 8.87 1.23
C ASP A 108 -5.41 9.69 1.99
N ARG A 109 -4.97 10.34 3.07
CA ARG A 109 -5.78 11.32 3.81
C ARG A 109 -5.82 12.65 3.07
N ASP A 110 -6.19 12.64 1.79
CA ASP A 110 -6.37 13.87 1.03
C ASP A 110 -7.73 14.51 1.41
N PRO A 111 -7.73 15.67 2.10
CA PRO A 111 -8.95 16.36 2.50
C PRO A 111 -9.75 16.89 1.31
N GLN A 112 -9.19 16.90 0.09
CA GLN A 112 -9.87 17.34 -1.12
C GLN A 112 -10.65 16.24 -1.83
N SER A 113 -10.16 15.01 -1.84
CA SER A 113 -10.81 13.86 -2.52
C SER A 113 -11.63 12.99 -1.57
N ASN A 114 -11.18 12.79 -0.33
CA ASN A 114 -11.79 11.88 0.64
C ASN A 114 -12.61 12.67 1.69
N LYS A 115 -13.70 13.30 1.25
CA LYS A 115 -14.53 14.23 2.05
C LYS A 115 -15.66 13.59 2.85
N ASN A 116 -16.07 12.37 2.50
CA ASN A 116 -17.22 11.72 3.14
C ASN A 116 -16.81 11.12 4.50
N SER A 117 -16.90 11.93 5.55
CA SER A 117 -16.53 11.52 6.91
C SER A 117 -17.39 10.39 7.47
N GLY A 118 -18.66 10.29 7.07
CA GLY A 118 -19.55 9.19 7.45
C GLY A 118 -19.05 7.85 6.92
N LEU A 119 -18.75 7.80 5.62
CA LEU A 119 -18.16 6.64 4.97
C LEU A 119 -16.80 6.27 5.57
N ILE A 120 -15.91 7.24 5.78
CA ILE A 120 -14.58 6.97 6.36
C ILE A 120 -14.72 6.34 7.75
N LYS A 121 -15.65 6.85 8.57
CA LYS A 121 -15.92 6.31 9.90
C LYS A 121 -16.46 4.88 9.82
N GLU A 122 -17.38 4.62 8.91
CA GLU A 122 -17.90 3.28 8.64
C GLU A 122 -16.76 2.32 8.25
N LEU A 123 -15.94 2.69 7.27
CA LEU A 123 -14.80 1.89 6.82
C LEU A 123 -13.79 1.63 7.94
N LEU A 124 -13.49 2.60 8.81
CA LEU A 124 -12.57 2.40 9.94
C LEU A 124 -13.14 1.42 10.98
N ILE A 125 -14.46 1.36 11.15
CA ILE A 125 -15.11 0.40 12.05
C ILE A 125 -15.03 -1.01 11.46
N HIS A 126 -15.40 -1.15 10.19
CA HIS A 126 -15.53 -2.47 9.55
C HIS A 126 -14.19 -3.04 9.06
N LEU A 127 -13.29 -2.21 8.53
CA LEU A 127 -11.97 -2.61 8.07
C LEU A 127 -10.92 -2.41 9.17
N SER A 128 -11.09 -3.13 10.28
CA SER A 128 -10.27 -3.01 11.49
C SER A 128 -9.29 -4.16 11.71
N HIS A 129 -9.41 -5.26 10.95
CA HIS A 129 -8.63 -6.48 11.14
C HIS A 129 -8.15 -7.03 9.80
N SER A 130 -6.84 -7.24 9.66
CA SER A 130 -6.26 -7.65 8.37
C SER A 130 -6.62 -9.07 7.92
N ARG A 131 -7.06 -9.96 8.83
CA ARG A 131 -7.28 -11.39 8.54
C ARG A 131 -8.65 -11.93 8.97
N ASP A 132 -9.39 -11.17 9.76
CA ASP A 132 -10.63 -11.66 10.32
C ASP A 132 -11.78 -11.38 9.34
N ASP A 133 -12.64 -12.37 9.16
CA ASP A 133 -13.88 -12.22 8.40
C ASP A 133 -14.81 -11.24 9.14
N ASN A 134 -15.20 -10.17 8.45
CA ASN A 134 -16.24 -9.29 8.95
C ASN A 134 -17.60 -9.80 8.49
N GLN A 135 -18.30 -10.53 9.36
CA GLN A 135 -19.60 -11.13 9.03
C GLN A 135 -20.67 -10.07 8.67
N ASP A 136 -20.48 -8.82 9.10
CA ASP A 136 -21.44 -7.73 8.94
C ASP A 136 -21.05 -6.72 7.83
N TYR A 137 -19.99 -7.01 7.06
CA TYR A 137 -19.52 -6.12 5.99
C TYR A 137 -19.09 -6.91 4.75
N VAL A 138 -19.26 -6.34 3.56
CA VAL A 138 -18.98 -7.02 2.27
C VAL A 138 -17.47 -7.14 2.01
N GLY A 139 -16.60 -6.88 3.00
CA GLY A 139 -15.16 -6.91 2.83
C GLY A 139 -14.40 -7.12 4.12
N ASN A 140 -13.23 -7.76 4.00
CA ASN A 140 -12.30 -8.00 5.08
C ASN A 140 -11.04 -7.17 4.88
N GLY A 141 -10.37 -6.84 5.98
CA GLY A 141 -9.06 -6.19 5.93
C GLY A 141 -8.92 -5.07 6.93
N LEU A 142 -7.75 -4.44 6.92
CA LEU A 142 -7.43 -3.28 7.74
C LEU A 142 -7.28 -2.04 6.86
N LEU A 143 -8.07 -1.00 7.13
CA LEU A 143 -7.90 0.30 6.49
C LEU A 143 -6.78 1.07 7.19
N LEU A 144 -5.71 1.32 6.43
CA LEU A 144 -4.60 2.18 6.78
C LEU A 144 -4.74 3.50 6.03
N LEU A 145 -5.20 4.51 6.73
CA LEU A 145 -5.17 5.88 6.23
C LEU A 145 -3.72 6.37 6.30
N SER A 146 -3.08 6.54 5.15
CA SER A 146 -1.67 6.92 5.06
C SER A 146 -1.44 8.29 5.73
N TYR A 147 -0.29 8.43 6.38
CA TYR A 147 0.10 9.67 7.03
C TYR A 147 0.53 10.70 5.97
N PRO A 148 0.10 11.97 6.10
CA PRO A 148 -1.02 12.57 5.34
C PRO A 148 -1.04 12.36 3.80
N CYS A 149 0.02 11.86 3.16
CA CYS A 149 0.06 11.37 1.77
C CYS A 149 1.38 10.63 1.50
N ILE A 150 1.46 9.84 0.41
CA ILE A 150 2.70 9.14 0.01
C ILE A 150 3.90 10.08 -0.13
N GLU A 151 3.70 11.32 -0.61
CA GLU A 151 4.77 12.31 -0.68
C GLU A 151 5.39 12.61 0.69
N SER A 152 4.58 12.66 1.75
CA SER A 152 5.08 12.88 3.11
C SER A 152 5.96 11.73 3.59
N TYR A 153 5.57 10.48 3.28
CA TYR A 153 6.42 9.33 3.57
C TYR A 153 7.76 9.40 2.83
N VAL A 154 7.76 9.83 1.55
CA VAL A 154 9.01 9.97 0.79
C VAL A 154 9.91 11.03 1.43
N ILE A 155 9.38 12.18 1.83
CA ILE A 155 10.17 13.23 2.51
C ILE A 155 10.75 12.70 3.83
N SER A 156 9.97 11.97 4.64
CA SER A 156 10.44 11.48 5.95
C SER A 156 11.58 10.46 5.85
N CYS A 157 11.74 9.82 4.67
CA CYS A 157 12.87 8.96 4.38
C CYS A 157 14.19 9.74 4.20
N PHE A 158 14.15 11.03 3.84
CA PHE A 158 15.34 11.83 3.53
C PHE A 158 15.65 12.92 4.55
N GLU A 159 14.64 13.56 5.13
CA GLU A 159 14.84 14.68 6.06
C GLU A 159 14.59 14.25 7.48
N SER A 160 15.43 14.63 8.45
CA SER A 160 15.29 14.34 9.89
C SER A 160 14.22 15.19 10.58
N ASP A 161 14.11 16.45 10.19
CA ASP A 161 13.32 17.46 10.90
C ASP A 161 12.25 18.04 9.98
N MET A 162 11.06 17.44 9.99
CA MET A 162 9.93 17.95 9.22
C MET A 162 9.38 19.22 9.88
N GLN A 163 9.85 20.36 9.41
CA GLN A 163 9.33 21.69 9.78
C GLN A 163 8.39 22.27 8.71
N VAL A 164 8.14 21.51 7.64
CA VAL A 164 7.43 22.02 6.46
C VAL A 164 6.01 21.49 6.42
N SER A 165 5.04 22.40 6.47
CA SER A 165 3.62 22.11 6.28
C SER A 165 3.16 22.61 4.93
N TYR A 166 2.64 21.73 4.10
CA TYR A 166 2.04 22.08 2.81
C TYR A 166 0.55 21.75 2.83
N THR A 167 -0.26 22.67 2.33
CA THR A 167 -1.71 22.50 2.27
C THR A 167 -2.17 21.79 1.01
N GLN A 168 -1.33 21.73 -0.03
CA GLN A 168 -1.67 21.13 -1.32
C GLN A 168 -0.61 20.12 -1.77
N SER A 169 -1.07 19.01 -2.35
CA SER A 169 -0.21 17.94 -2.85
C SER A 169 0.70 18.36 -4.02
N HIS A 170 0.38 19.46 -4.71
CA HIS A 170 1.22 19.98 -5.80
C HIS A 170 2.51 20.64 -5.29
N ASP A 171 2.44 21.34 -4.15
CA ASP A 171 3.59 21.97 -3.51
C ASP A 171 4.58 20.91 -3.02
N LEU A 172 4.06 19.83 -2.42
CA LEU A 172 4.84 18.67 -1.98
C LEU A 172 5.59 18.00 -3.14
N LYS A 173 4.94 17.85 -4.30
CA LYS A 173 5.58 17.28 -5.50
C LYS A 173 6.72 18.16 -5.98
N SER A 174 6.48 19.47 -6.06
CA SER A 174 7.51 20.44 -6.46
C SER A 174 8.70 20.46 -5.50
N TYR A 175 8.42 20.29 -4.19
CA TYR A 175 9.44 20.17 -3.16
C TYR A 175 10.29 18.91 -3.31
N LEU A 176 9.65 17.75 -3.52
CA LEU A 176 10.33 16.48 -3.76
C LEU A 176 11.25 16.56 -4.99
N ASP A 177 10.74 17.13 -6.09
CA ASP A 177 11.51 17.27 -7.33
C ASP A 177 12.71 18.21 -7.16
N SER A 178 12.51 19.34 -6.49
CA SER A 178 13.58 20.33 -6.23
C SER A 178 14.69 19.75 -5.36
N ASN A 179 14.35 18.94 -4.35
CA ASN A 179 15.31 18.29 -3.47
C ASN A 179 15.79 16.92 -3.97
N GLN A 180 15.31 16.47 -5.14
CA GLN A 180 15.65 15.19 -5.74
C GLN A 180 15.33 13.98 -4.84
N TYR A 181 14.26 14.09 -4.06
CA TYR A 181 13.72 13.05 -3.20
C TYR A 181 12.83 12.10 -4.00
N HIS A 182 13.50 11.19 -4.70
CA HIS A 182 12.84 10.22 -5.57
C HIS A 182 12.66 8.87 -4.87
N GLN A 183 11.52 8.20 -5.10
CA GLN A 183 11.21 6.90 -4.50
C GLN A 183 12.28 5.84 -4.75
N ASN A 184 12.91 5.86 -5.94
CA ASN A 184 13.97 4.94 -6.32
C ASN A 184 15.31 5.16 -5.58
N ARG A 185 15.44 6.25 -4.80
CA ARG A 185 16.60 6.55 -3.96
C ARG A 185 16.41 6.13 -2.51
N ILE A 186 15.21 5.68 -2.12
CA ILE A 186 14.96 5.21 -0.76
C ILE A 186 15.83 3.98 -0.48
N THR A 187 16.52 4.00 0.65
CA THR A 187 17.34 2.88 1.14
C THR A 187 16.74 2.26 2.40
N GLN A 188 17.31 1.15 2.87
CA GLN A 188 16.93 0.57 4.16
C GLN A 188 17.10 1.57 5.31
N GLU A 189 18.22 2.30 5.34
CA GLU A 189 18.51 3.31 6.36
C GLU A 189 17.47 4.44 6.34
N SER A 190 17.14 4.93 5.14
CA SER A 190 16.10 5.93 4.92
C SER A 190 14.74 5.48 5.49
N MET A 191 14.34 4.21 5.28
CA MET A 191 13.10 3.67 5.85
C MET A 191 13.14 3.59 7.38
N GLN A 192 14.29 3.22 7.96
CA GLN A 192 14.46 3.17 9.41
C GLN A 192 14.34 4.56 10.04
N ASN A 193 14.88 5.59 9.36
CA ASN A 193 14.76 6.99 9.78
C ASN A 193 13.30 7.46 9.77
N ALA A 194 12.53 7.08 8.76
CA ALA A 194 11.11 7.41 8.65
C ALA A 194 10.25 6.75 9.73
N ALA A 195 10.59 5.52 10.15
CA ALA A 195 9.80 4.73 11.10
C ALA A 195 9.98 5.13 12.57
N TRP A 196 11.02 5.92 12.90
CA TRP A 196 11.31 6.37 14.26
C TRP A 196 10.44 7.56 14.72
N ARG A 197 9.64 8.14 13.82
CA ARG A 197 8.86 9.36 14.05
C ARG A 197 7.37 9.10 14.07
#